data_AF-B8C8J6-F1
#
_entry.id   AF-B8C8J6-F1
#
_cell.length_a   1.000
_cell.length_b   1.000
_cell.length_c   1.000
_cell.angle_alpha   90.00
_cell.angle_beta   90.00
_cell.angle_gamma   90.00
#
_symmetry.space_group_name_H-M   'P 1'
#
loop_
_entity.id
_entity.type
_entity.pdbx_description
1 polymer ?
#
loop_
_entity_poly.entity_id
_entity_poly.type
_entity_poly.pdbx_seq_one_letter_code
_entity_poly.pdbx_strand_id
1 'polypeptide(L)'
;MGQNLLLVWLTAASVLNPSSAFSHGRSNDLNLNTKPSSRVNIRWNTAAVICRNQSNDEGGADSSPVVTSSSGGFTATPVKIEISSNPNTSTKTNKRANASTKKSPDKVNSATIGFNNKLNEMSKSFDAVTAPKVEALLLDAVEKYEQYLEQQIVQQEQCGNGDERKTATQKNNIIIPNTISFTNAITAWARCTRKDSPYRAHALLDQMHTLYKEKQWRHVKPNKISYNSVITAWARSRERGTSAKKAEELLRRMYEFYNEEEDGEDLKPDARSFNAVINAVARSRDKDCADRAKFLLDEMGRLYEEGDTDLVPDALTFGAIINAYANSMEEGSSDKAAQLLMHMESLYQLGFDKAKPTTFVYNACINCFAKDPIISNSGRMGKGGAMNGAEKAELLLGSMERRYEEERDHRVKPDCISYSTVINAHANSVTPQSGINADVILRRMISQYLLGDTKCKPNAISFTAAIKAHSAAINATLSSSLESDESGENITTQSSHVKQQIEASASRCEDLLQQLCLLYRSPGNDRTLKPTSVTFELVLGALAQAGDKDGVERVRQLRYEELPNDLSGR
;
A
#
# COMPACT_ATOMS: atom_id res chain seq x y z
N MET A 1 22.50 -19.76 -7.14
CA MET A 1 21.65 -18.55 -7.00
C MET A 1 20.37 -18.82 -6.21
N GLY A 2 19.74 -20.01 -6.29
CA GLY A 2 18.60 -20.35 -5.43
C GLY A 2 18.89 -20.67 -3.94
N GLN A 3 20.16 -20.89 -3.55
CA GLN A 3 20.51 -21.26 -2.16
C GLN A 3 20.65 -20.06 -1.20
N ASN A 4 20.75 -18.83 -1.72
CA ASN A 4 20.86 -17.63 -0.88
C ASN A 4 19.50 -17.10 -0.40
N LEU A 5 18.38 -17.47 -1.05
CA LEU A 5 17.04 -17.06 -0.60
C LEU A 5 16.63 -17.78 0.69
N LEU A 6 16.91 -19.08 0.83
CA LEU A 6 16.53 -19.85 2.02
C LEU A 6 17.16 -19.31 3.30
N LEU A 7 18.39 -18.78 3.22
CA LEU A 7 19.07 -18.21 4.37
C LEU A 7 18.38 -16.91 4.84
N VAL A 8 17.84 -16.09 3.94
CA VAL A 8 17.15 -14.82 4.29
C VAL A 8 15.74 -15.07 4.82
N TRP A 9 15.02 -16.05 4.29
CA TRP A 9 13.66 -16.38 4.74
C TRP A 9 13.64 -17.15 6.08
N LEU A 10 14.66 -17.96 6.39
CA LEU A 10 14.76 -18.67 7.68
C LEU A 10 15.50 -17.88 8.77
N THR A 11 16.47 -17.00 8.43
CA THR A 11 17.17 -16.20 9.46
C THR A 11 16.28 -15.13 10.10
N ALA A 12 15.26 -14.66 9.39
CA ALA A 12 14.23 -13.79 9.98
C ALA A 12 13.42 -14.47 11.10
N ALA A 13 13.40 -15.81 11.15
CA ALA A 13 12.68 -16.57 12.18
C ALA A 13 13.53 -16.96 13.40
N SER A 14 14.86 -16.72 13.41
CA SER A 14 15.77 -17.24 14.45
C SER A 14 16.57 -16.18 15.23
N VAL A 15 16.41 -14.87 14.98
CA VAL A 15 17.02 -13.84 15.83
C VAL A 15 16.07 -13.47 16.97
N LEU A 16 15.94 -14.40 17.92
CA LEU A 16 15.36 -14.20 19.24
C LEU A 16 16.45 -14.40 20.30
N ASN A 17 17.21 -13.36 20.60
CA ASN A 17 17.78 -13.04 21.93
C ASN A 17 18.75 -11.84 21.84
N PRO A 18 18.45 -10.67 22.45
CA PRO A 18 19.45 -9.64 22.65
C PRO A 18 20.09 -9.86 24.02
N SER A 19 21.26 -10.48 24.07
CA SER A 19 22.10 -10.46 25.28
C SER A 19 23.57 -10.66 24.93
N SER A 20 24.38 -9.69 25.37
CA SER A 20 25.85 -9.65 25.40
C SER A 20 26.60 -9.51 24.06
N ALA A 21 27.12 -8.29 23.81
CA ALA A 21 28.57 -8.04 23.69
C ALA A 21 28.83 -6.65 23.07
N PHE A 22 28.78 -5.61 23.90
CA PHE A 22 29.59 -4.41 23.71
C PHE A 22 30.96 -4.70 24.33
N SER A 23 32.04 -4.74 23.56
CA SER A 23 33.37 -4.41 24.05
C SER A 23 34.31 -4.01 22.90
N HIS A 24 35.16 -3.03 23.21
CA HIS A 24 36.03 -2.25 22.33
C HIS A 24 37.11 -3.01 21.57
N GLY A 25 37.62 -2.41 20.48
CA GLY A 25 39.03 -2.59 20.11
C GLY A 25 39.44 -2.27 18.67
N ARG A 26 39.86 -1.02 18.43
CA ARG A 26 40.99 -0.56 17.57
C ARG A 26 41.30 -1.21 16.20
N SER A 27 41.23 -0.36 15.17
CA SER A 27 42.18 -0.13 14.06
C SER A 27 43.07 -1.28 13.55
N ASN A 28 42.94 -1.60 12.25
CA ASN A 28 44.04 -1.47 11.29
C ASN A 28 43.58 -1.68 9.84
N ASP A 29 44.20 -0.92 8.94
CA ASP A 29 44.16 -1.03 7.49
C ASP A 29 44.39 -2.46 6.99
N LEU A 30 43.71 -2.82 5.90
CA LEU A 30 44.31 -3.56 4.78
C LEU A 30 43.35 -3.58 3.57
N ASN A 31 43.76 -2.83 2.55
CA ASN A 31 43.38 -2.98 1.15
C ASN A 31 43.52 -4.45 0.73
N LEU A 32 42.53 -5.03 0.03
CA LEU A 32 42.75 -6.09 -0.96
C LEU A 32 41.52 -6.27 -1.86
N ASN A 33 41.74 -5.88 -3.11
CA ASN A 33 40.91 -6.06 -4.28
C ASN A 33 41.07 -7.51 -4.78
N THR A 34 40.08 -8.40 -4.63
CA THR A 34 39.99 -9.66 -5.38
C THR A 34 38.56 -10.20 -5.45
N LYS A 35 38.05 -10.39 -6.68
CA LYS A 35 36.95 -11.32 -6.97
C LYS A 35 37.38 -12.75 -6.60
N PRO A 36 36.43 -13.63 -6.23
CA PRO A 36 36.57 -15.02 -6.63
C PRO A 36 35.29 -15.59 -7.27
N SER A 37 35.48 -16.05 -8.50
CA SER A 37 34.72 -17.13 -9.11
C SER A 37 35.37 -18.45 -8.69
N SER A 38 34.67 -19.31 -7.96
CA SER A 38 34.91 -20.76 -8.00
C SER A 38 33.78 -21.52 -7.29
N ARG A 39 33.16 -22.44 -8.03
CA ARG A 39 32.23 -23.46 -7.53
C ARG A 39 32.96 -24.40 -6.59
N VAL A 40 32.41 -24.61 -5.40
CA VAL A 40 32.77 -25.74 -4.52
C VAL A 40 31.55 -26.65 -4.43
N ASN A 41 31.72 -27.90 -4.88
CA ASN A 41 30.76 -28.98 -4.70
C ASN A 41 30.89 -29.51 -3.26
N ILE A 42 29.83 -29.41 -2.46
CA ILE A 42 29.70 -30.15 -1.20
C ILE A 42 28.45 -31.02 -1.31
N ARG A 43 28.65 -32.34 -1.28
CA ARG A 43 27.60 -33.35 -1.10
C ARG A 43 27.01 -33.21 0.30
N TRP A 44 25.69 -33.18 0.41
CA TRP A 44 24.99 -33.24 1.70
C TRP A 44 24.17 -34.52 1.80
N ASN A 45 24.45 -35.27 2.88
CA ASN A 45 23.67 -36.42 3.33
C ASN A 45 22.36 -35.95 3.97
N THR A 46 21.26 -36.53 3.52
CA THR A 46 19.93 -36.36 4.09
C THR A 46 19.80 -37.19 5.37
N ALA A 47 19.65 -36.55 6.53
CA ALA A 47 19.13 -37.20 7.73
C ALA A 47 17.75 -36.62 8.02
N ALA A 48 16.72 -37.39 7.66
CA ALA A 48 15.33 -37.11 7.99
C ALA A 48 15.09 -37.38 9.48
N VAL A 49 14.60 -36.38 10.22
CA VAL A 49 13.97 -36.60 11.53
C VAL A 49 12.47 -36.61 11.32
N ILE A 50 11.92 -37.83 11.26
CA ILE A 50 10.50 -38.13 11.32
C ILE A 50 10.14 -38.21 12.81
N CYS A 51 9.44 -37.21 13.36
CA CYS A 51 8.79 -37.35 14.66
C CYS A 51 7.45 -38.07 14.48
N ARG A 52 7.46 -39.38 14.80
CA ARG A 52 6.27 -40.16 15.14
C ARG A 52 5.75 -39.70 16.50
N ASN A 53 4.50 -39.26 16.59
CA ASN A 53 3.78 -39.24 17.86
C ASN A 53 3.20 -40.63 18.11
N GLN A 54 3.75 -41.31 19.12
CA GLN A 54 3.15 -42.50 19.71
C GLN A 54 2.16 -42.08 20.81
N SER A 55 0.98 -42.67 20.70
CA SER A 55 -0.09 -42.80 21.68
C SER A 55 0.41 -43.35 23.03
N ASN A 56 -0.07 -42.76 24.13
CA ASN A 56 -0.20 -43.45 25.41
C ASN A 56 -1.65 -43.30 25.88
N ASP A 57 -2.32 -44.46 25.94
CA ASP A 57 -3.55 -44.70 26.69
C ASP A 57 -3.25 -44.68 28.18
N GLU A 58 -4.05 -43.96 28.97
CA GLU A 58 -4.51 -44.44 30.27
C GLU A 58 -5.99 -44.06 30.43
N GLY A 59 -6.82 -45.07 30.68
CA GLY A 59 -8.26 -44.94 30.78
C GLY A 59 -8.75 -44.56 32.17
N GLY A 60 -9.94 -43.95 32.20
CA GLY A 60 -10.74 -43.71 33.39
C GLY A 60 -12.13 -43.25 32.96
N ALA A 61 -13.09 -44.16 33.01
CA ALA A 61 -14.48 -43.97 32.62
C ALA A 61 -15.24 -43.06 33.61
N ASP A 62 -16.09 -42.17 33.10
CA ASP A 62 -17.50 -42.13 33.48
C ASP A 62 -18.34 -41.25 32.52
N SER A 63 -19.65 -41.27 32.70
CA SER A 63 -20.68 -41.38 31.67
C SER A 63 -21.54 -40.11 31.45
N SER A 64 -22.10 -40.00 30.22
CA SER A 64 -23.41 -39.38 29.88
C SER A 64 -23.56 -37.85 29.63
N PRO A 65 -24.58 -37.39 28.84
CA PRO A 65 -24.36 -36.55 27.64
C PRO A 65 -25.18 -35.22 27.56
N VAL A 66 -25.07 -34.54 26.39
CA VAL A 66 -25.92 -33.44 25.84
C VAL A 66 -25.51 -32.04 26.36
N VAL A 67 -25.13 -31.04 25.55
CA VAL A 67 -25.96 -30.17 24.68
C VAL A 67 -25.06 -29.47 23.64
N THR A 68 -25.50 -29.47 22.38
CA THR A 68 -24.99 -28.64 21.29
C THR A 68 -25.38 -27.18 21.47
N SER A 69 -24.43 -26.25 21.43
CA SER A 69 -24.71 -24.85 21.12
C SER A 69 -23.68 -24.29 20.15
N SER A 70 -24.17 -23.97 18.97
CA SER A 70 -23.48 -23.36 17.84
C SER A 70 -23.18 -21.89 18.12
N SER A 71 -21.91 -21.50 18.09
CA SER A 71 -21.51 -20.11 17.84
C SER A 71 -20.44 -20.11 16.74
N GLY A 72 -20.87 -19.78 15.52
CA GLY A 72 -20.02 -19.74 14.33
C GLY A 72 -19.11 -18.52 14.36
N GLY A 73 -17.85 -18.72 14.76
CA GLY A 73 -16.76 -17.83 14.42
C GLY A 73 -16.26 -18.13 13.00
N PHE A 74 -16.67 -17.34 12.02
CA PHE A 74 -16.15 -17.44 10.66
C PHE A 74 -14.78 -16.74 10.57
N THR A 75 -13.71 -17.52 10.56
CA THR A 75 -12.38 -17.09 10.13
C THR A 75 -12.33 -17.15 8.60
N ALA A 76 -12.14 -16.01 7.94
CA ALA A 76 -11.91 -15.99 6.50
C ALA A 76 -10.46 -16.41 6.24
N THR A 77 -10.26 -17.60 5.69
CA THR A 77 -8.94 -18.11 5.33
C THR A 77 -8.33 -17.27 4.18
N PRO A 78 -7.06 -16.85 4.28
CA PRO A 78 -6.38 -16.17 3.17
C PRO A 78 -6.19 -17.11 1.97
N VAL A 79 -6.22 -16.53 0.77
CA VAL A 79 -6.38 -17.24 -0.52
C VAL A 79 -5.08 -17.90 -0.96
N LYS A 80 -4.86 -19.17 -0.63
CA LYS A 80 -3.76 -19.96 -1.20
C LYS A 80 -4.01 -20.25 -2.69
N ILE A 81 -3.08 -19.85 -3.56
CA ILE A 81 -3.14 -20.16 -5.00
C ILE A 81 -2.35 -21.43 -5.22
N GLU A 82 -3.01 -22.54 -5.53
CA GLU A 82 -2.32 -23.79 -5.86
C GLU A 82 -2.00 -23.83 -7.36
N ILE A 83 -0.72 -23.88 -7.70
CA ILE A 83 -0.27 -24.22 -9.05
C ILE A 83 -0.17 -25.73 -9.09
N SER A 84 -0.97 -26.39 -9.94
CA SER A 84 -0.64 -27.74 -10.34
C SER A 84 0.63 -27.66 -11.18
N SER A 85 1.76 -28.01 -10.58
CA SER A 85 3.01 -28.19 -11.30
C SER A 85 2.80 -29.30 -12.32
N ASN A 86 2.64 -28.93 -13.59
CA ASN A 86 2.71 -29.87 -14.69
C ASN A 86 4.19 -29.94 -15.08
N PRO A 87 4.94 -31.02 -14.74
CA PRO A 87 6.36 -31.07 -14.98
C PRO A 87 6.60 -31.48 -16.44
N ASN A 88 6.41 -30.56 -17.38
CA ASN A 88 6.91 -30.72 -18.74
C ASN A 88 7.95 -29.64 -19.02
N THR A 89 9.14 -29.88 -18.50
CA THR A 89 10.37 -29.35 -19.06
C THR A 89 10.46 -29.79 -20.52
N SER A 90 10.35 -28.83 -21.44
CA SER A 90 10.47 -29.07 -22.88
C SER A 90 11.90 -29.49 -23.22
N THR A 91 12.13 -30.80 -23.26
CA THR A 91 13.26 -31.37 -23.97
C THR A 91 13.05 -31.10 -25.46
N LYS A 92 13.96 -30.30 -26.03
CA LYS A 92 14.12 -30.11 -27.47
C LYS A 92 14.24 -31.49 -28.13
N THR A 93 13.15 -31.98 -28.72
CA THR A 93 13.19 -33.13 -29.62
C THR A 93 12.59 -32.73 -30.96
N ASN A 94 13.44 -32.79 -31.98
CA ASN A 94 13.07 -32.64 -33.38
C ASN A 94 11.99 -33.66 -33.74
N LYS A 95 10.77 -33.18 -34.01
CA LYS A 95 9.78 -33.93 -34.80
C LYS A 95 9.28 -33.05 -35.94
N ARG A 96 9.84 -33.32 -37.12
CA ARG A 96 9.21 -33.03 -38.41
C ARG A 96 7.84 -33.72 -38.42
N ALA A 97 6.77 -32.95 -38.40
CA ALA A 97 5.42 -33.41 -38.72
C ALA A 97 4.69 -32.29 -39.51
N ASN A 98 4.33 -32.65 -40.73
CA ASN A 98 3.36 -32.05 -41.66
C ASN A 98 2.95 -30.58 -41.46
N ALA A 99 3.55 -29.73 -42.29
CA ALA A 99 3.00 -28.44 -42.67
C ALA A 99 1.73 -28.65 -43.53
N SER A 100 0.57 -28.56 -42.91
CA SER A 100 -0.68 -28.22 -43.59
C SER A 100 -1.46 -27.21 -42.75
N THR A 101 -1.59 -26.01 -43.33
CA THR A 101 -2.51 -24.91 -42.96
C THR A 101 -2.31 -24.20 -41.61
N LYS A 102 -1.22 -23.42 -41.48
CA LYS A 102 -1.25 -22.19 -40.67
C LYS A 102 -2.11 -21.16 -41.44
N LYS A 103 -3.37 -20.95 -41.05
CA LYS A 103 -4.13 -19.77 -41.49
C LYS A 103 -3.46 -18.52 -40.91
N SER A 104 -3.09 -17.60 -41.78
CA SER A 104 -2.67 -16.22 -41.47
C SER A 104 -3.69 -15.54 -40.53
N PRO A 105 -3.27 -14.61 -39.64
CA PRO A 105 -4.22 -13.85 -38.83
C PRO A 105 -5.20 -13.12 -39.77
N ASP A 106 -6.49 -13.39 -39.63
CA ASP A 106 -7.53 -12.72 -40.41
C ASP A 106 -7.36 -11.20 -40.23
N LYS A 107 -7.10 -10.48 -41.33
CA LYS A 107 -6.95 -9.02 -41.32
C LYS A 107 -8.21 -8.42 -40.68
N VAL A 108 -8.03 -7.72 -39.56
CA VAL A 108 -9.12 -7.04 -38.85
C VAL A 108 -9.78 -6.04 -39.79
N ASN A 109 -11.11 -6.06 -39.83
CA ASN A 109 -11.89 -5.19 -40.68
C ASN A 109 -11.61 -3.69 -40.39
N SER A 110 -11.48 -2.86 -41.43
CA SER A 110 -11.29 -1.41 -41.32
C SER A 110 -12.39 -0.73 -40.48
N ALA A 111 -13.64 -1.17 -40.61
CA ALA A 111 -14.74 -0.64 -39.78
C ALA A 111 -14.53 -0.93 -38.27
N THR A 112 -14.10 -2.14 -37.92
CA THR A 112 -13.75 -2.51 -36.53
C THR A 112 -12.56 -1.70 -36.01
N ILE A 113 -11.55 -1.43 -36.84
CA ILE A 113 -10.40 -0.60 -36.45
C ILE A 113 -10.85 0.83 -36.16
N GLY A 114 -11.66 1.43 -37.05
CA GLY A 114 -12.22 2.77 -36.84
C GLY A 114 -13.08 2.85 -35.57
N PHE A 115 -13.91 1.84 -35.33
CA PHE A 115 -14.71 1.73 -34.11
C PHE A 115 -13.84 1.64 -32.85
N ASN A 116 -12.81 0.78 -32.85
CA ASN A 116 -11.89 0.64 -31.72
C ASN A 116 -11.11 1.92 -31.42
N ASN A 117 -10.67 2.64 -32.45
CA ASN A 117 -10.01 3.93 -32.28
C ASN A 117 -10.94 4.96 -31.63
N LYS A 118 -12.20 5.02 -32.06
CA LYS A 118 -13.23 5.89 -31.48
C LYS A 118 -13.49 5.54 -30.01
N LEU A 119 -13.66 4.26 -29.67
CA LEU A 119 -13.85 3.84 -28.27
C LEU A 119 -12.62 4.16 -27.41
N ASN A 120 -11.41 3.98 -27.94
CA ASN A 120 -10.17 4.31 -27.23
C ASN A 120 -10.02 5.82 -26.98
N GLU A 121 -10.45 6.67 -27.92
CA GLU A 121 -10.46 8.12 -27.71
C GLU A 121 -11.44 8.51 -26.61
N MET A 122 -12.64 7.95 -26.64
CA MET A 122 -13.65 8.17 -25.60
C MET A 122 -13.22 7.63 -24.22
N SER A 123 -12.53 6.49 -24.17
CA SER A 123 -12.08 5.85 -22.91
C SER A 123 -10.95 6.60 -22.20
N LYS A 124 -10.32 7.58 -22.85
CA LYS A 124 -9.32 8.47 -22.25
C LYS A 124 -9.94 9.58 -21.40
N SER A 125 -11.22 9.89 -21.59
CA SER A 125 -11.94 10.87 -20.75
C SER A 125 -12.20 10.31 -19.35
N PHE A 126 -12.17 11.18 -18.33
CA PHE A 126 -12.40 10.83 -16.91
C PHE A 126 -13.81 11.21 -16.44
N ASP A 127 -14.75 11.32 -17.38
CA ASP A 127 -16.07 11.87 -17.12
C ASP A 127 -17.10 10.80 -16.75
N ALA A 128 -18.05 11.16 -15.91
CA ALA A 128 -19.14 10.26 -15.49
C ALA A 128 -20.12 9.89 -16.62
N VAL A 129 -20.11 10.65 -17.72
CA VAL A 129 -21.08 10.52 -18.82
C VAL A 129 -20.53 9.69 -19.98
N THR A 130 -19.22 9.64 -20.15
CA THR A 130 -18.62 9.00 -21.33
C THR A 130 -18.67 7.48 -21.23
N ALA A 131 -18.40 6.89 -20.07
CA ALA A 131 -18.41 5.43 -19.90
C ALA A 131 -19.77 4.77 -20.27
N PRO A 132 -20.94 5.28 -19.82
CA PRO A 132 -22.24 4.79 -20.29
C PRO A 132 -22.43 4.87 -21.80
N LYS A 133 -21.94 5.94 -22.45
CA LYS A 133 -22.03 6.10 -23.91
C LYS A 133 -21.16 5.07 -24.63
N VAL A 134 -19.95 4.82 -24.13
CA VAL A 134 -19.03 3.80 -24.68
C VAL A 134 -19.63 2.41 -24.54
N GLU A 135 -20.24 2.08 -23.40
CA GLU A 135 -20.96 0.82 -23.20
C GLU A 135 -22.14 0.68 -24.17
N ALA A 136 -22.99 1.71 -24.29
CA ALA A 136 -24.13 1.66 -25.20
C ALA A 136 -23.71 1.43 -26.66
N LEU A 137 -22.63 2.09 -27.11
CA LEU A 137 -22.07 1.87 -28.46
C LEU A 137 -21.52 0.47 -28.65
N LEU A 138 -20.88 -0.11 -27.63
CA LEU A 138 -20.40 -1.49 -27.67
C LEU A 138 -21.56 -2.49 -27.76
N LEU A 139 -22.58 -2.33 -26.92
CA LEU A 139 -23.74 -3.23 -26.89
C LEU A 139 -24.53 -3.18 -28.20
N ASP A 140 -24.73 -1.99 -28.78
CA ASP A 140 -25.33 -1.83 -30.12
C ASP A 140 -24.51 -2.54 -31.21
N ALA A 141 -23.18 -2.48 -31.12
CA ALA A 141 -22.31 -3.19 -32.06
C ALA A 141 -22.36 -4.73 -31.88
N VAL A 142 -22.49 -5.21 -30.63
CA VAL A 142 -22.68 -6.64 -30.32
C VAL A 142 -24.00 -7.14 -30.87
N GLU A 143 -25.10 -6.43 -30.62
CA GLU A 143 -26.43 -6.80 -31.11
C GLU A 143 -26.47 -6.86 -32.65
N LYS A 144 -25.92 -5.86 -33.33
CA LYS A 144 -25.85 -5.85 -34.80
C LYS A 144 -25.02 -7.00 -35.36
N TYR A 145 -23.94 -7.38 -34.67
CA TYR A 145 -23.11 -8.50 -35.09
C TYR A 145 -23.81 -9.84 -34.85
N GLU A 146 -24.57 -9.99 -33.75
CA GLU A 146 -25.41 -11.17 -33.50
C GLU A 146 -26.47 -11.36 -34.58
N GLN A 147 -27.22 -10.29 -34.89
CA GLN A 147 -28.22 -10.30 -35.96
C GLN A 147 -27.61 -10.68 -37.31
N TYR A 148 -26.39 -10.21 -37.60
CA TYR A 148 -25.68 -10.58 -38.82
C TYR A 148 -25.31 -12.07 -38.86
N LEU A 149 -24.84 -12.64 -37.75
CA LEU A 149 -24.53 -14.06 -37.66
C LEU A 149 -25.79 -14.92 -37.85
N GLU A 150 -26.91 -14.54 -37.24
CA GLU A 150 -28.20 -15.23 -37.42
C GLU A 150 -28.67 -15.18 -38.87
N GLN A 151 -28.58 -14.01 -39.53
CA GLN A 151 -28.91 -13.86 -40.95
C GLN A 151 -28.02 -14.74 -41.85
N GLN A 152 -26.74 -14.91 -41.51
CA GLN A 152 -25.85 -15.81 -42.25
C GLN A 152 -26.26 -17.27 -42.13
N ILE A 153 -26.69 -17.72 -40.95
CA ILE A 153 -27.16 -19.09 -40.73
C ILE A 153 -28.42 -19.34 -41.57
N VAL A 154 -29.41 -18.42 -41.53
CA VAL A 154 -30.65 -18.54 -42.31
C VAL A 154 -30.38 -18.53 -43.83
N GLN A 155 -29.45 -17.71 -44.31
CA GLN A 155 -29.08 -17.65 -45.74
C GLN A 155 -28.37 -18.92 -46.21
N GLN A 156 -27.55 -19.55 -45.37
CA GLN A 156 -26.89 -20.82 -45.67
C GLN A 156 -27.89 -21.99 -45.75
N GLU A 157 -28.98 -21.94 -44.99
CA GLU A 157 -30.04 -22.96 -45.03
C GLU A 157 -30.99 -22.81 -46.24
N GLN A 158 -31.12 -21.62 -46.83
CA GLN A 158 -32.10 -21.32 -47.88
C GLN A 158 -31.54 -21.25 -49.31
N CYS A 159 -30.24 -21.02 -49.51
CA CYS A 159 -29.64 -20.87 -50.84
C CYS A 159 -28.26 -21.53 -50.97
N GLY A 160 -28.14 -22.49 -51.89
CA GLY A 160 -26.84 -23.01 -52.33
C GLY A 160 -26.05 -21.96 -53.13
N ASN A 161 -24.86 -21.60 -52.61
CA ASN A 161 -23.76 -20.85 -53.24
C ASN A 161 -24.14 -19.75 -54.25
N GLY A 162 -24.33 -18.52 -53.77
CA GLY A 162 -24.43 -17.30 -54.60
C GLY A 162 -23.50 -16.16 -54.14
N ASP A 163 -22.71 -15.64 -55.09
CA ASP A 163 -21.93 -14.37 -55.08
C ASP A 163 -21.00 -14.03 -53.89
N GLU A 164 -19.83 -14.69 -53.82
CA GLU A 164 -18.74 -14.41 -52.86
C GLU A 164 -18.22 -12.95 -52.86
N ARG A 165 -18.47 -12.17 -53.93
CA ARG A 165 -18.01 -10.77 -54.05
C ARG A 165 -18.87 -9.77 -53.29
N LYS A 166 -20.19 -9.97 -53.20
CA LYS A 166 -21.09 -9.07 -52.46
C LYS A 166 -20.96 -9.29 -50.94
N THR A 167 -20.76 -10.53 -50.52
CA THR A 167 -20.53 -10.91 -49.12
C THR A 167 -19.20 -10.35 -48.58
N ALA A 168 -18.14 -10.29 -49.40
CA ALA A 168 -16.85 -9.70 -49.00
C ALA A 168 -16.91 -8.18 -48.75
N THR A 169 -17.65 -7.42 -49.56
CA THR A 169 -17.84 -5.97 -49.36
C THR A 169 -18.71 -5.69 -48.13
N GLN A 170 -19.73 -6.52 -47.89
CA GLN A 170 -20.60 -6.41 -46.71
C GLN A 170 -19.86 -6.76 -45.41
N LYS A 171 -19.00 -7.79 -45.44
CA LYS A 171 -18.12 -8.17 -44.32
C LYS A 171 -17.12 -7.06 -43.94
N ASN A 172 -16.72 -6.21 -44.90
CA ASN A 172 -15.85 -5.05 -44.65
C ASN A 172 -16.57 -3.82 -44.06
N ASN A 173 -17.91 -3.77 -44.05
CA ASN A 173 -18.64 -2.66 -43.41
C ASN A 173 -19.19 -3.00 -42.01
N ILE A 174 -19.19 -4.28 -41.64
CA ILE A 174 -19.73 -4.72 -40.35
C ILE A 174 -18.68 -4.59 -39.26
N ILE A 175 -19.07 -3.97 -38.15
CA ILE A 175 -18.26 -3.90 -36.94
C ILE A 175 -18.32 -5.27 -36.28
N ILE A 176 -17.15 -5.89 -36.11
CA ILE A 176 -16.97 -7.14 -35.38
C ILE A 176 -16.38 -6.76 -34.02
N PRO A 177 -17.18 -6.73 -32.92
CA PRO A 177 -16.67 -6.42 -31.60
C PRO A 177 -15.60 -7.44 -31.20
N ASN A 178 -14.44 -6.97 -30.77
CA ASN A 178 -13.32 -7.85 -30.40
C ASN A 178 -12.83 -7.56 -28.99
N THR A 179 -11.81 -8.29 -28.54
CA THR A 179 -11.16 -8.07 -27.24
C THR A 179 -10.83 -6.60 -26.96
N ILE A 180 -10.38 -5.84 -27.97
CA ILE A 180 -10.03 -4.43 -27.82
C ILE A 180 -11.29 -3.57 -27.58
N SER A 181 -12.39 -3.85 -28.29
CA SER A 181 -13.66 -3.13 -28.10
C SER A 181 -14.17 -3.25 -26.67
N PHE A 182 -14.18 -4.47 -26.12
CA PHE A 182 -14.56 -4.73 -24.72
C PHE A 182 -13.57 -4.11 -23.75
N THR A 183 -12.26 -4.28 -23.97
CA THR A 183 -11.21 -3.68 -23.12
C THR A 183 -11.41 -2.17 -23.02
N ASN A 184 -11.64 -1.46 -24.13
CA ASN A 184 -11.85 -0.01 -24.12
C ASN A 184 -13.07 0.41 -23.30
N ALA A 185 -14.18 -0.32 -23.41
CA ALA A 185 -15.38 -0.06 -22.61
C ALA A 185 -15.15 -0.31 -21.12
N ILE A 186 -14.50 -1.42 -20.77
CA ILE A 186 -14.14 -1.76 -19.40
C ILE A 186 -13.18 -0.71 -18.83
N THR A 187 -12.16 -0.28 -19.59
CA THR A 187 -11.23 0.76 -19.13
C THR A 187 -11.92 2.12 -18.98
N ALA A 188 -12.88 2.46 -19.85
CA ALA A 188 -13.70 3.67 -19.68
C ALA A 188 -14.47 3.64 -18.35
N TRP A 189 -15.09 2.49 -18.03
CA TRP A 189 -15.73 2.29 -16.73
C TRP A 189 -14.73 2.36 -15.57
N ALA A 190 -13.56 1.73 -15.67
CA ALA A 190 -12.54 1.75 -14.61
C ALA A 190 -12.02 3.17 -14.27
N ARG A 191 -12.05 4.10 -15.25
CA ARG A 191 -11.70 5.52 -15.06
C ARG A 191 -12.87 6.37 -14.58
N CYS A 192 -14.10 5.91 -14.77
CA CYS A 192 -15.31 6.61 -14.37
C CYS A 192 -15.34 6.83 -12.84
N THR A 193 -15.82 8.01 -12.43
CA THR A 193 -15.96 8.39 -11.01
C THR A 193 -17.28 7.95 -10.37
N ARG A 194 -18.16 7.28 -11.12
CA ARG A 194 -19.47 6.83 -10.63
C ARG A 194 -19.32 5.64 -9.68
N LYS A 195 -20.30 5.47 -8.77
CA LYS A 195 -20.32 4.37 -7.80
C LYS A 195 -20.65 3.01 -8.42
N ASP A 196 -21.40 2.99 -9.51
CA ASP A 196 -21.79 1.77 -10.27
C ASP A 196 -20.71 1.29 -11.25
N SER A 197 -19.65 2.08 -11.44
CA SER A 197 -18.51 1.77 -12.31
C SER A 197 -17.95 0.35 -12.16
N PRO A 198 -17.57 -0.12 -10.95
CA PRO A 198 -16.97 -1.46 -10.80
C PRO A 198 -17.93 -2.58 -11.18
N TYR A 199 -19.23 -2.42 -10.91
CA TYR A 199 -20.26 -3.39 -11.25
C TYR A 199 -20.47 -3.49 -12.76
N ARG A 200 -20.50 -2.34 -13.45
CA ARG A 200 -20.61 -2.30 -14.92
C ARG A 200 -19.37 -2.86 -15.60
N ALA A 201 -18.18 -2.51 -15.12
CA ALA A 201 -16.93 -3.07 -15.62
C ALA A 201 -16.89 -4.60 -15.48
N HIS A 202 -17.34 -5.11 -14.33
CA HIS A 202 -17.42 -6.56 -14.09
C HIS A 202 -18.47 -7.22 -14.99
N ALA A 203 -19.66 -6.65 -15.12
CA ALA A 203 -20.72 -7.18 -15.99
C ALA A 203 -20.27 -7.30 -17.46
N LEU A 204 -19.50 -6.33 -17.96
CA LEU A 204 -18.94 -6.40 -19.31
C LEU A 204 -17.88 -7.51 -19.45
N LEU A 205 -17.08 -7.77 -18.40
CA LEU A 205 -16.14 -8.89 -18.40
C LEU A 205 -16.88 -10.24 -18.33
N ASP A 206 -17.96 -10.34 -17.57
CA ASP A 206 -18.82 -11.54 -17.55
C ASP A 206 -19.47 -11.78 -18.91
N GLN A 207 -19.99 -10.74 -19.55
CA GLN A 207 -20.53 -10.83 -20.91
C GLN A 207 -19.44 -11.29 -21.90
N MET A 208 -18.22 -10.79 -21.76
CA MET A 208 -17.08 -11.21 -22.58
C MET A 208 -16.79 -12.71 -22.43
N HIS A 209 -16.88 -13.25 -21.21
CA HIS A 209 -16.78 -14.69 -20.93
C HIS A 209 -17.93 -15.49 -21.54
N THR A 210 -19.18 -15.03 -21.40
CA THR A 210 -20.36 -15.65 -22.00
C THR A 210 -20.22 -15.75 -23.52
N LEU A 211 -19.81 -14.65 -24.18
CA LEU A 211 -19.60 -14.64 -25.64
C LEU A 211 -18.47 -15.59 -26.07
N TYR A 212 -17.42 -15.70 -25.27
CA TYR A 212 -16.30 -16.61 -25.55
C TYR A 212 -16.66 -18.08 -25.35
N LYS A 213 -17.23 -18.46 -24.20
CA LYS A 213 -17.53 -19.86 -23.84
C LYS A 213 -18.83 -20.38 -24.47
N GLU A 214 -19.92 -19.63 -24.42
CA GLU A 214 -21.22 -20.10 -24.89
C GLU A 214 -21.39 -19.90 -26.40
N LYS A 215 -21.07 -18.69 -26.90
CA LYS A 215 -21.20 -18.37 -28.34
C LYS A 215 -19.96 -18.71 -29.17
N GLN A 216 -18.88 -19.18 -28.54
CA GLN A 216 -17.63 -19.60 -29.20
C GLN A 216 -16.96 -18.47 -30.02
N TRP A 217 -17.12 -17.22 -29.59
CA TRP A 217 -16.50 -16.06 -30.25
C TRP A 217 -15.02 -15.95 -29.88
N ARG A 218 -14.16 -16.68 -30.60
CA ARG A 218 -12.70 -16.69 -30.37
C ARG A 218 -12.02 -15.32 -30.42
N HIS A 219 -12.61 -14.35 -31.13
CA HIS A 219 -12.10 -12.99 -31.28
C HIS A 219 -12.45 -12.05 -30.09
N VAL A 220 -13.21 -12.53 -29.11
CA VAL A 220 -13.60 -11.82 -27.88
C VAL A 220 -12.96 -12.45 -26.65
N LYS A 221 -11.87 -13.22 -26.81
CA LYS A 221 -11.16 -13.86 -25.69
C LYS A 221 -10.71 -12.80 -24.66
N PRO A 222 -11.10 -12.93 -23.37
CA PRO A 222 -10.57 -12.09 -22.29
C PRO A 222 -9.05 -12.16 -22.20
N ASN A 223 -8.43 -11.03 -21.87
CA ASN A 223 -6.97 -10.92 -21.71
C ASN A 223 -6.61 -10.25 -20.37
N LYS A 224 -5.32 -10.24 -20.03
CA LYS A 224 -4.82 -9.58 -18.81
C LYS A 224 -5.22 -8.11 -18.68
N ILE A 225 -5.34 -7.37 -19.78
CA ILE A 225 -5.71 -5.95 -19.76
C ILE A 225 -7.18 -5.77 -19.33
N SER A 226 -8.07 -6.64 -19.81
CA SER A 226 -9.49 -6.64 -19.45
C SER A 226 -9.67 -6.90 -17.95
N TYR A 227 -9.02 -7.95 -17.44
CA TYR A 227 -9.02 -8.26 -16.00
C TYR A 227 -8.42 -7.13 -15.15
N ASN A 228 -7.23 -6.64 -15.51
CA ASN A 228 -6.56 -5.55 -14.79
C ASN A 228 -7.40 -4.28 -14.75
N SER A 229 -8.15 -3.99 -15.82
CA SER A 229 -9.07 -2.85 -15.85
C SER A 229 -10.22 -3.01 -14.85
N VAL A 230 -10.85 -4.19 -14.77
CA VAL A 230 -11.91 -4.47 -13.78
C VAL A 230 -11.34 -4.45 -12.35
N ILE A 231 -10.20 -5.08 -12.10
CA ILE A 231 -9.54 -5.05 -10.77
C ILE A 231 -9.21 -3.62 -10.37
N THR A 232 -8.72 -2.79 -11.30
CA THR A 232 -8.46 -1.36 -11.05
C THR A 232 -9.75 -0.60 -10.73
N ALA A 233 -10.86 -0.93 -11.39
CA ALA A 233 -12.17 -0.36 -11.08
C ALA A 233 -12.59 -0.66 -9.63
N TRP A 234 -12.42 -1.92 -9.19
CA TRP A 234 -12.67 -2.32 -7.80
C TRP A 234 -11.71 -1.65 -6.82
N ALA A 235 -10.42 -1.57 -7.13
CA ALA A 235 -9.40 -0.92 -6.28
C ALA A 235 -9.67 0.58 -6.06
N ARG A 236 -10.28 1.24 -7.05
CA ARG A 236 -10.68 2.66 -6.98
C ARG A 236 -12.05 2.87 -6.33
N SER A 237 -12.86 1.81 -6.23
CA SER A 237 -14.14 1.88 -5.53
C SER A 237 -13.94 2.31 -4.08
N ARG A 238 -14.89 3.10 -3.56
CA ARG A 238 -14.91 3.52 -2.15
C ARG A 238 -15.79 2.59 -1.29
N GLU A 239 -16.24 1.48 -1.87
CA GLU A 239 -17.08 0.52 -1.19
C GLU A 239 -16.23 -0.36 -0.25
N ARG A 240 -16.48 -0.24 1.05
CA ARG A 240 -15.74 -0.99 2.09
C ARG A 240 -16.13 -2.47 2.06
N GLY A 241 -15.16 -3.35 2.26
CA GLY A 241 -15.34 -4.80 2.34
C GLY A 241 -15.61 -5.54 1.02
N THR A 242 -16.53 -5.04 0.18
CA THR A 242 -16.89 -5.72 -1.09
C THR A 242 -15.78 -5.64 -2.12
N SER A 243 -15.14 -4.47 -2.23
CA SER A 243 -14.13 -4.17 -3.26
C SER A 243 -12.92 -5.10 -3.21
N ALA A 244 -12.34 -5.29 -2.02
CA ALA A 244 -11.18 -6.16 -1.81
C ALA A 244 -11.49 -7.63 -2.13
N LYS A 245 -12.63 -8.13 -1.66
CA LYS A 245 -13.06 -9.52 -1.92
C LYS A 245 -13.26 -9.77 -3.41
N LYS A 246 -13.91 -8.83 -4.12
CA LYS A 246 -14.12 -8.92 -5.57
C LYS A 246 -12.80 -8.84 -6.35
N ALA A 247 -11.84 -8.03 -5.91
CA ALA A 247 -10.52 -7.97 -6.53
C ALA A 247 -9.74 -9.29 -6.39
N GLU A 248 -9.78 -9.92 -5.20
CA GLU A 248 -9.17 -11.25 -4.97
C GLU A 248 -9.86 -12.35 -5.77
N GLU A 249 -11.19 -12.35 -5.82
CA GLU A 249 -11.99 -13.28 -6.62
C GLU A 249 -11.64 -13.19 -8.11
N LEU A 250 -11.48 -11.97 -8.64
CA LEU A 250 -11.07 -11.75 -10.03
C LEU A 250 -9.67 -12.26 -10.33
N LEU A 251 -8.71 -12.10 -9.40
CA LEU A 251 -7.36 -12.65 -9.56
C LEU A 251 -7.39 -14.19 -9.60
N ARG A 252 -8.18 -14.82 -8.71
CA ARG A 252 -8.37 -16.27 -8.73
C ARG A 252 -8.98 -16.73 -10.05
N ARG A 253 -10.05 -16.07 -10.50
CA ARG A 253 -10.72 -16.38 -11.77
C ARG A 253 -9.80 -16.20 -12.98
N MET A 254 -8.84 -15.28 -12.89
CA MET A 254 -7.80 -15.10 -13.91
C MET A 254 -6.84 -16.29 -13.95
N TYR A 255 -6.43 -16.83 -12.80
CA TYR A 255 -5.62 -18.04 -12.71
C TYR A 255 -6.37 -19.31 -13.15
N GLU A 256 -7.63 -19.46 -12.75
CA GLU A 256 -8.48 -20.59 -13.17
C GLU A 256 -8.59 -20.62 -14.70
N PHE A 257 -8.90 -19.48 -15.32
CA PHE A 257 -9.03 -19.40 -16.77
C PHE A 257 -7.67 -19.52 -17.50
N TYR A 258 -6.55 -19.20 -16.84
CA TYR A 258 -5.20 -19.47 -17.37
C TYR A 258 -4.90 -20.97 -17.39
N ASN A 259 -5.27 -21.70 -16.33
CA ASN A 259 -5.04 -23.15 -16.23
C ASN A 259 -5.97 -23.97 -17.13
N GLU A 260 -7.17 -23.45 -17.44
CA GLU A 260 -8.12 -24.09 -18.36
C GLU A 260 -7.68 -24.02 -19.84
N GLU A 261 -6.92 -22.99 -20.22
CA GLU A 261 -6.60 -22.67 -21.61
C GLU A 261 -5.16 -23.05 -21.98
N GLU A 262 -5.00 -23.96 -22.95
CA GLU A 262 -3.68 -24.45 -23.42
C GLU A 262 -2.80 -23.34 -24.04
N ASP A 263 -3.42 -22.30 -24.62
CA ASP A 263 -2.77 -21.09 -25.16
C ASP A 263 -3.12 -19.84 -24.30
N GLY A 264 -2.89 -19.94 -22.99
CA GLY A 264 -3.29 -18.96 -21.97
C GLY A 264 -2.31 -17.82 -21.67
N GLU A 265 -1.14 -17.74 -22.29
CA GLU A 265 -0.06 -16.78 -21.92
C GLU A 265 -0.53 -15.31 -21.84
N ASP A 266 -1.46 -14.89 -22.70
CA ASP A 266 -2.03 -13.52 -22.67
C ASP A 266 -2.90 -13.21 -21.43
N LEU A 267 -3.25 -14.24 -20.67
CA LEU A 267 -4.07 -14.19 -19.46
C LEU A 267 -3.28 -14.52 -18.19
N LYS A 268 -1.99 -14.86 -18.28
CA LYS A 268 -1.16 -15.07 -17.11
C LYS A 268 -1.14 -13.79 -16.23
N PRO A 269 -1.49 -13.87 -14.93
CA PRO A 269 -1.41 -12.72 -14.04
C PRO A 269 0.00 -12.16 -13.96
N ASP A 270 0.12 -10.84 -14.10
CA ASP A 270 1.39 -10.12 -14.06
C ASP A 270 1.54 -9.32 -12.76
N ALA A 271 2.70 -8.68 -12.58
CA ALA A 271 2.95 -7.84 -11.41
C ALA A 271 1.90 -6.71 -11.26
N ARG A 272 1.34 -6.21 -12.37
CA ARG A 272 0.28 -5.19 -12.33
C ARG A 272 -1.02 -5.74 -11.77
N SER A 273 -1.36 -6.98 -12.11
CA SER A 273 -2.53 -7.70 -11.61
C SER A 273 -2.47 -7.80 -10.09
N PHE A 274 -1.36 -8.31 -9.56
CA PHE A 274 -1.15 -8.40 -8.11
C PHE A 274 -1.12 -7.03 -7.43
N ASN A 275 -0.39 -6.05 -7.98
CA ASN A 275 -0.31 -4.71 -7.39
C ASN A 275 -1.68 -4.03 -7.32
N ALA A 276 -2.54 -4.24 -8.32
CA ALA A 276 -3.90 -3.72 -8.31
C ALA A 276 -4.75 -4.36 -7.20
N VAL A 277 -4.65 -5.68 -6.99
CA VAL A 277 -5.35 -6.39 -5.91
C VAL A 277 -4.81 -5.99 -4.55
N ILE A 278 -3.49 -5.99 -4.36
CA ILE A 278 -2.83 -5.57 -3.11
C ILE A 278 -3.26 -4.15 -2.73
N ASN A 279 -3.32 -3.23 -3.70
CA ASN A 279 -3.79 -1.88 -3.46
C ASN A 279 -5.30 -1.84 -3.12
N ALA A 280 -6.13 -2.67 -3.76
CA ALA A 280 -7.54 -2.80 -3.40
C ALA A 280 -7.73 -3.28 -1.95
N VAL A 281 -6.99 -4.32 -1.56
CA VAL A 281 -7.01 -4.89 -0.21
C VAL A 281 -6.49 -3.89 0.82
N ALA A 282 -5.33 -3.27 0.57
CA ALA A 282 -4.72 -2.28 1.47
C ALA A 282 -5.63 -1.06 1.73
N ARG A 283 -6.49 -0.70 0.77
CA ARG A 283 -7.42 0.44 0.86
C ARG A 283 -8.77 0.09 1.48
N SER A 284 -9.12 -1.20 1.63
CA SER A 284 -10.45 -1.60 2.11
C SER A 284 -10.70 -1.22 3.57
N ARG A 285 -9.62 -1.08 4.36
CA ARG A 285 -9.64 -0.87 5.82
C ARG A 285 -10.39 -1.98 6.56
N ASP A 286 -10.39 -3.19 6.01
CA ASP A 286 -10.84 -4.39 6.72
C ASP A 286 -9.84 -4.73 7.84
N LYS A 287 -10.29 -5.45 8.88
CA LYS A 287 -9.46 -5.80 10.04
C LYS A 287 -8.16 -6.51 9.61
N ASP A 288 -8.26 -7.50 8.72
CA ASP A 288 -7.13 -8.31 8.27
C ASP A 288 -6.51 -7.82 6.95
N CYS A 289 -6.76 -6.57 6.55
CA CYS A 289 -6.34 -6.08 5.23
C CYS A 289 -4.82 -6.11 5.04
N ALA A 290 -4.05 -5.79 6.08
CA ALA A 290 -2.59 -5.74 6.00
C ALA A 290 -1.99 -7.15 5.87
N ASP A 291 -2.47 -8.12 6.65
CA ASP A 291 -2.01 -9.51 6.58
C ASP A 291 -2.44 -10.20 5.29
N ARG A 292 -3.64 -9.92 4.76
CA ARG A 292 -4.07 -10.37 3.42
C ARG A 292 -3.20 -9.79 2.31
N ALA A 293 -2.87 -8.49 2.39
CA ALA A 293 -2.03 -7.83 1.41
C ALA A 293 -0.58 -8.36 1.46
N LYS A 294 -0.06 -8.67 2.66
CA LYS A 294 1.23 -9.35 2.83
C LYS A 294 1.20 -10.77 2.25
N PHE A 295 0.14 -11.53 2.50
CA PHE A 295 -0.01 -12.87 1.94
C PHE A 295 0.10 -12.85 0.40
N LEU A 296 -0.56 -11.90 -0.26
CA LEU A 296 -0.46 -11.75 -1.72
C LEU A 296 0.95 -11.38 -2.19
N LEU A 297 1.71 -10.61 -1.41
CA LEU A 297 3.11 -10.30 -1.70
C LEU A 297 4.01 -11.54 -1.54
N ASP A 298 3.82 -12.32 -0.47
CA ASP A 298 4.56 -13.58 -0.25
C ASP A 298 4.28 -14.55 -1.42
N GLU A 299 3.03 -14.58 -1.90
CA GLU A 299 2.63 -15.36 -3.05
C GLU A 299 3.31 -14.90 -4.34
N MET A 300 3.42 -13.59 -4.59
CA MET A 300 4.24 -13.08 -5.70
C MET A 300 5.69 -13.57 -5.62
N GLY A 301 6.28 -13.60 -4.42
CA GLY A 301 7.63 -14.11 -4.19
C GLY A 301 7.76 -15.61 -4.50
N ARG A 302 6.81 -16.42 -4.05
CA ARG A 302 6.76 -17.87 -4.35
C ARG A 302 6.71 -18.13 -5.85
N LEU A 303 5.85 -17.40 -6.57
CA LEU A 303 5.70 -17.55 -8.02
C LEU A 303 6.95 -17.13 -8.79
N TYR A 304 7.66 -16.11 -8.30
CA TYR A 304 8.95 -15.71 -8.85
C TYR A 304 9.99 -16.83 -8.70
N GLU A 305 10.03 -17.51 -7.56
CA GLU A 305 10.93 -18.66 -7.33
C GLU A 305 10.59 -19.87 -8.22
N GLU A 306 9.31 -20.06 -8.52
CA GLU A 306 8.83 -21.11 -9.44
C GLU A 306 9.17 -20.84 -10.91
N GLY A 307 9.74 -19.67 -11.22
CA GLY A 307 10.30 -19.33 -12.53
C GLY A 307 9.60 -18.18 -13.23
N ASP A 308 8.63 -17.50 -12.58
CA ASP A 308 7.95 -16.35 -13.16
C ASP A 308 8.73 -15.05 -12.94
N THR A 309 9.76 -14.83 -13.77
CA THR A 309 10.70 -13.71 -13.63
C THR A 309 10.07 -12.32 -13.77
N ASP A 310 8.84 -12.23 -14.27
CA ASP A 310 8.12 -10.96 -14.44
C ASP A 310 7.38 -10.50 -13.17
N LEU A 311 7.20 -11.39 -12.19
CA LEU A 311 6.54 -11.11 -10.91
C LEU A 311 7.51 -10.50 -9.88
N VAL A 312 8.01 -9.30 -10.19
CA VAL A 312 8.85 -8.54 -9.26
C VAL A 312 8.00 -7.48 -8.54
N PRO A 313 7.94 -7.47 -7.19
CA PRO A 313 7.23 -6.44 -6.45
C PRO A 313 7.91 -5.07 -6.61
N ASP A 314 7.11 -4.01 -6.61
CA ASP A 314 7.59 -2.65 -6.76
C ASP A 314 7.47 -1.84 -5.45
N ALA A 315 8.07 -0.66 -5.42
CA ALA A 315 7.98 0.24 -4.26
C ALA A 315 6.54 0.63 -3.88
N LEU A 316 5.60 0.62 -4.83
CA LEU A 316 4.20 0.92 -4.55
C LEU A 316 3.52 -0.27 -3.87
N THR A 317 3.87 -1.51 -4.22
CA THR A 317 3.40 -2.74 -3.56
C THR A 317 3.75 -2.70 -2.07
N PHE A 318 5.03 -2.48 -1.75
CA PHE A 318 5.50 -2.38 -0.37
C PHE A 318 4.87 -1.20 0.37
N GLY A 319 4.83 -0.01 -0.26
CA GLY A 319 4.23 1.18 0.35
C GLY A 319 2.72 1.03 0.63
N ALA A 320 1.98 0.32 -0.23
CA ALA A 320 0.57 0.03 -0.01
C ALA A 320 0.35 -0.85 1.23
N ILE A 321 1.14 -1.92 1.39
CA ILE A 321 1.06 -2.84 2.53
C ILE A 321 1.49 -2.14 3.83
N ILE A 322 2.58 -1.36 3.81
CA ILE A 322 3.03 -0.58 4.97
C ILE A 322 1.94 0.43 5.40
N ASN A 323 1.29 1.09 4.44
CA ASN A 323 0.19 1.98 4.74
C ASN A 323 -1.06 1.22 5.25
N ALA A 324 -1.27 -0.04 4.83
CA ALA A 324 -2.31 -0.88 5.42
C ALA A 324 -2.01 -1.18 6.89
N TYR A 325 -0.76 -1.55 7.24
CA TYR A 325 -0.33 -1.73 8.63
C TYR A 325 -0.51 -0.45 9.46
N ALA A 326 -0.15 0.72 8.91
CA ALA A 326 -0.35 2.01 9.59
C ALA A 326 -1.82 2.36 9.86
N ASN A 327 -2.78 1.68 9.21
CA ASN A 327 -4.20 1.91 9.40
C ASN A 327 -4.92 0.74 10.11
N SER A 328 -4.31 -0.43 10.26
CA SER A 328 -4.93 -1.58 10.93
C SER A 328 -5.05 -1.40 12.44
N MET A 329 -4.23 -0.51 13.04
CA MET A 329 -4.16 -0.26 14.50
C MET A 329 -3.96 -1.54 15.33
N GLU A 330 -3.39 -2.59 14.72
CA GLU A 330 -3.08 -3.85 15.39
C GLU A 330 -1.78 -3.74 16.19
N GLU A 331 -1.70 -4.49 17.29
CA GLU A 331 -0.49 -4.58 18.08
C GLU A 331 0.66 -5.17 17.26
N GLY A 332 1.83 -4.55 17.31
CA GLY A 332 2.99 -4.95 16.52
C GLY A 332 2.89 -4.65 15.02
N SER A 333 1.86 -3.93 14.57
CA SER A 333 1.75 -3.47 13.16
C SER A 333 2.94 -2.60 12.73
N SER A 334 3.46 -1.80 13.65
CA SER A 334 4.65 -0.96 13.44
C SER A 334 5.93 -1.78 13.22
N ASP A 335 6.12 -2.86 13.98
CA ASP A 335 7.24 -3.77 13.82
C ASP A 335 7.12 -4.59 12.54
N LYS A 336 5.91 -5.04 12.19
CA LYS A 336 5.64 -5.70 10.89
C LYS A 336 5.98 -4.75 9.71
N ALA A 337 5.60 -3.47 9.80
CA ALA A 337 5.92 -2.46 8.79
C ALA A 337 7.44 -2.24 8.67
N ALA A 338 8.16 -2.20 9.78
CA ALA A 338 9.62 -2.08 9.81
C ALA A 338 10.31 -3.29 9.17
N GLN A 339 9.87 -4.50 9.50
CA GLN A 339 10.37 -5.74 8.91
C GLN A 339 10.14 -5.76 7.40
N LEU A 340 8.97 -5.29 6.94
CA LEU A 340 8.66 -5.23 5.52
C LEU A 340 9.53 -4.22 4.75
N LEU A 341 9.85 -3.08 5.38
CA LEU A 341 10.81 -2.12 4.82
C LEU A 341 12.23 -2.71 4.75
N MET A 342 12.68 -3.43 5.78
CA MET A 342 13.96 -4.14 5.75
C MET A 342 14.00 -5.22 4.66
N HIS A 343 12.89 -5.96 4.48
CA HIS A 343 12.78 -6.93 3.41
C HIS A 343 12.92 -6.26 2.03
N MET A 344 12.25 -5.13 1.81
CA MET A 344 12.38 -4.33 0.59
C MET A 344 13.83 -3.85 0.36
N GLU A 345 14.53 -3.41 1.40
CA GLU A 345 15.96 -3.05 1.33
C GLU A 345 16.84 -4.23 0.94
N SER A 346 16.58 -5.41 1.51
CA SER A 346 17.34 -6.63 1.19
C SER A 346 17.17 -7.04 -0.27
N LEU A 347 15.96 -6.89 -0.84
CA LEU A 347 15.70 -7.15 -2.26
C LEU A 347 16.48 -6.18 -3.14
N TYR A 348 16.53 -4.90 -2.78
CA TYR A 348 17.33 -3.92 -3.52
C TYR A 348 18.82 -4.28 -3.50
N GLN A 349 19.37 -4.68 -2.34
CA GLN A 349 20.76 -5.13 -2.23
C GLN A 349 21.07 -6.38 -3.07
N LEU A 350 20.08 -7.24 -3.30
CA LEU A 350 20.19 -8.41 -4.19
C LEU A 350 20.13 -8.06 -5.69
N GLY A 351 19.94 -6.78 -6.04
CA GLY A 351 19.93 -6.29 -7.42
C GLY A 351 18.53 -6.08 -8.02
N PHE A 352 17.46 -6.10 -7.21
CA PHE A 352 16.11 -5.80 -7.67
C PHE A 352 15.85 -4.29 -7.69
N ASP A 353 16.19 -3.63 -8.79
CA ASP A 353 16.05 -2.16 -8.94
C ASP A 353 14.61 -1.65 -8.76
N LYS A 354 13.60 -2.46 -9.13
CA LYS A 354 12.18 -2.09 -8.98
C LYS A 354 11.73 -2.02 -7.52
N ALA A 355 12.40 -2.76 -6.64
CA ALA A 355 12.13 -2.81 -5.21
C ALA A 355 12.96 -1.76 -4.42
N LYS A 356 13.55 -0.77 -5.10
CA LYS A 356 14.32 0.29 -4.44
C LYS A 356 13.42 1.17 -3.53
N PRO A 357 13.74 1.32 -2.23
CA PRO A 357 12.99 2.18 -1.32
C PRO A 357 12.93 3.63 -1.80
N THR A 358 11.81 4.29 -1.56
CA THR A 358 11.59 5.71 -1.90
C THR A 358 11.13 6.47 -0.67
N THR A 359 11.24 7.80 -0.68
CA THR A 359 10.73 8.68 0.40
C THR A 359 9.29 8.35 0.78
N PHE A 360 8.44 7.96 -0.19
CA PHE A 360 7.07 7.53 0.08
C PHE A 360 6.98 6.31 1.02
N VAL A 361 7.80 5.28 0.81
CA VAL A 361 7.78 4.06 1.62
C VAL A 361 8.30 4.34 3.03
N TYR A 362 9.36 5.14 3.16
CA TYR A 362 9.83 5.58 4.48
C TYR A 362 8.79 6.42 5.21
N ASN A 363 8.16 7.39 4.53
CA ASN A 363 7.10 8.20 5.12
C ASN A 363 5.90 7.35 5.58
N ALA A 364 5.56 6.29 4.83
CA ALA A 364 4.53 5.34 5.23
C ALA A 364 4.93 4.56 6.50
N CYS A 365 6.20 4.13 6.61
CA CYS A 365 6.73 3.45 7.80
C CYS A 365 6.80 4.37 9.02
N ILE A 366 7.29 5.61 8.85
CA ILE A 366 7.28 6.65 9.88
C ILE A 366 5.84 6.92 10.38
N ASN A 367 4.88 7.00 9.47
CA ASN A 367 3.47 7.18 9.83
C ASN A 367 2.89 5.96 10.57
N CYS A 368 3.39 4.75 10.30
CA CYS A 368 3.05 3.56 11.08
C CYS A 368 3.55 3.69 12.51
N PHE A 369 4.80 4.10 12.72
CA PHE A 369 5.34 4.38 14.06
C PHE A 369 4.61 5.52 14.78
N ALA A 370 4.18 6.55 14.05
CA ALA A 370 3.46 7.69 14.62
C ALA A 370 2.04 7.34 15.10
N LYS A 371 1.43 6.29 14.55
CA LYS A 371 0.07 5.83 14.87
C LYS A 371 0.05 4.60 15.77
N ASP A 372 1.22 4.03 16.06
CA ASP A 372 1.35 2.89 16.95
C ASP A 372 0.68 3.24 18.28
N PRO A 373 -0.30 2.46 18.75
CA PRO A 373 -0.92 2.71 20.04
C PRO A 373 0.18 2.79 21.10
N ILE A 374 0.18 3.85 21.92
CA ILE A 374 1.04 3.87 23.09
C ILE A 374 0.61 2.68 23.94
N ILE A 375 1.37 1.60 23.90
CA ILE A 375 1.20 0.51 24.87
C ILE A 375 1.61 1.14 26.19
N SER A 376 0.60 1.56 26.94
CA SER A 376 0.73 1.87 28.35
C SER A 376 1.13 0.56 29.05
N ASN A 377 2.42 0.25 29.04
CA ASN A 377 3.03 -0.48 30.14
C ASN A 377 3.09 0.44 31.37
N SER A 378 1.93 0.97 31.75
CA SER A 378 1.62 1.49 33.07
C SER A 378 1.64 0.27 34.01
N GLY A 379 2.79 0.04 34.67
CA GLY A 379 2.86 -0.87 35.81
C GLY A 379 4.13 -1.71 35.93
N ARG A 380 4.96 -1.84 34.90
CA ARG A 380 6.28 -2.45 35.04
C ARG A 380 7.29 -1.69 34.20
N MET A 381 8.18 -0.97 34.86
CA MET A 381 9.59 -0.88 34.45
C MET A 381 10.16 -2.30 34.35
N GLY A 382 9.75 -3.04 33.33
CA GLY A 382 10.31 -4.32 32.96
C GLY A 382 11.56 -4.04 32.15
N LYS A 383 12.72 -4.28 32.76
CA LYS A 383 14.05 -4.34 32.16
C LYS A 383 14.01 -4.81 30.69
N GLY A 384 13.99 -3.87 29.76
CA GLY A 384 13.98 -4.11 28.32
C GLY A 384 13.61 -2.83 27.59
N GLY A 385 14.61 -2.05 27.18
CA GLY A 385 14.45 -0.75 26.51
C GLY A 385 13.82 -0.86 25.12
N ALA A 386 12.52 -1.14 25.06
CA ALA A 386 11.74 -1.04 23.83
C ALA A 386 11.61 0.44 23.47
N MET A 387 12.24 0.85 22.37
CA MET A 387 12.16 2.22 21.84
C MET A 387 10.70 2.61 21.58
N ASN A 388 10.36 3.84 21.96
CA ASN A 388 9.05 4.41 21.67
C ASN A 388 8.86 4.55 20.15
N GLY A 389 7.62 4.46 19.64
CA GLY A 389 7.31 4.68 18.22
C GLY A 389 7.88 6.01 17.70
N ALA A 390 7.85 7.07 18.51
CA ALA A 390 8.46 8.35 18.15
C ALA A 390 9.99 8.28 17.98
N GLU A 391 10.70 7.51 18.82
CA GLU A 391 12.15 7.32 18.71
C GLU A 391 12.50 6.47 17.48
N LYS A 392 11.71 5.42 17.19
CA LYS A 392 11.84 4.63 15.95
C LYS A 392 11.66 5.51 14.71
N ALA A 393 10.68 6.41 14.73
CA ALA A 393 10.44 7.38 13.66
C ALA A 393 11.62 8.35 13.46
N GLU A 394 12.18 8.88 14.54
CA GLU A 394 13.34 9.78 14.51
C GLU A 394 14.60 9.06 13.96
N LEU A 395 14.87 7.84 14.43
CA LEU A 395 15.98 7.03 13.93
C LEU A 395 15.86 6.74 12.43
N LEU A 396 14.64 6.47 11.95
CA LEU A 396 14.41 6.23 10.53
C LEU A 396 14.64 7.49 9.70
N LEU A 397 14.21 8.66 10.18
CA LEU A 397 14.50 9.94 9.53
C LEU A 397 16.01 10.21 9.48
N GLY A 398 16.72 9.98 10.59
CA GLY A 398 18.19 10.09 10.64
C GLY A 398 18.89 9.15 9.66
N SER A 399 18.37 7.93 9.47
CA SER A 399 18.86 7.01 8.45
C SER A 399 18.64 7.55 7.03
N MET A 400 17.48 8.13 6.74
CA MET A 400 17.19 8.75 5.43
C MET A 400 18.13 9.92 5.13
N GLU A 401 18.38 10.79 6.10
CA GLU A 401 19.30 11.92 5.94
C GLU A 401 20.73 11.45 5.70
N ARG A 402 21.19 10.45 6.46
CA ARG A 402 22.51 9.84 6.26
C ARG A 402 22.65 9.26 4.85
N ARG A 403 21.66 8.52 4.35
CA ARG A 403 21.69 7.97 2.99
C ARG A 403 21.67 9.06 1.92
N TYR A 404 20.97 10.16 2.16
CA TYR A 404 20.99 11.29 1.24
C TYR A 404 22.36 12.00 1.23
N GLU A 405 22.98 12.20 2.39
CA GLU A 405 24.25 12.92 2.53
C GLU A 405 25.45 12.06 2.09
N GLU A 406 25.52 10.80 2.53
CA GLU A 406 26.65 9.89 2.30
C GLU A 406 26.53 9.17 0.95
N GLU A 407 25.38 8.56 0.65
CA GLU A 407 25.18 7.74 -0.57
C GLU A 407 24.71 8.58 -1.77
N ARG A 408 24.38 9.87 -1.56
CA ARG A 408 23.81 10.79 -2.56
C ARG A 408 22.55 10.26 -3.23
N ASP A 409 21.76 9.46 -2.51
CA ASP A 409 20.51 8.93 -3.04
C ASP A 409 19.37 9.94 -2.92
N HIS A 410 19.05 10.59 -4.04
CA HIS A 410 18.01 11.61 -4.11
C HIS A 410 16.58 11.04 -3.99
N ARG A 411 16.40 9.72 -4.10
CA ARG A 411 15.09 9.05 -4.00
C ARG A 411 14.62 8.83 -2.57
N VAL A 412 15.55 8.85 -1.61
CA VAL A 412 15.29 8.71 -0.17
C VAL A 412 15.44 10.05 0.57
N LYS A 413 15.68 11.13 -0.18
CA LYS A 413 15.77 12.49 0.34
C LYS A 413 14.51 12.80 1.18
N PRO A 414 14.66 13.15 2.47
CA PRO A 414 13.53 13.54 3.29
C PRO A 414 12.86 14.79 2.73
N ASP A 415 11.54 14.86 2.86
CA ASP A 415 10.72 15.99 2.43
C ASP A 415 9.96 16.61 3.62
N CYS A 416 9.16 17.64 3.36
CA CYS A 416 8.35 18.26 4.41
C CYS A 416 7.39 17.26 5.09
N ILE A 417 6.95 16.22 4.37
CA ILE A 417 6.12 15.15 4.92
C ILE A 417 6.95 14.34 5.91
N SER A 418 8.17 13.92 5.56
CA SER A 418 9.09 13.16 6.44
C SER A 418 9.29 13.84 7.79
N TYR A 419 9.60 15.14 7.80
CA TYR A 419 9.77 15.88 9.06
C TYR A 419 8.45 16.04 9.81
N SER A 420 7.37 16.42 9.12
CA SER A 420 6.07 16.63 9.76
C SER A 420 5.48 15.36 10.38
N THR A 421 5.72 14.18 9.80
CA THR A 421 5.24 12.90 10.32
C THR A 421 6.02 12.49 11.58
N VAL A 422 7.33 12.73 11.65
CA VAL A 422 8.12 12.53 12.88
C VAL A 422 7.69 13.49 14.00
N ILE A 423 7.46 14.77 13.68
CA ILE A 423 6.92 15.75 14.64
C ILE A 423 5.57 15.26 15.18
N ASN A 424 4.69 14.77 14.31
CA ASN A 424 3.41 14.21 14.73
C ASN A 424 3.55 12.90 15.53
N ALA A 425 4.60 12.11 15.30
CA ALA A 425 4.91 10.93 16.11
C ALA A 425 5.22 11.33 17.57
N HIS A 426 6.05 12.34 17.79
CA HIS A 426 6.27 12.90 19.13
C HIS A 426 4.98 13.49 19.72
N ALA A 427 4.16 14.17 18.91
CA ALA A 427 2.88 14.69 19.38
C ALA A 427 1.91 13.61 19.87
N ASN A 428 2.04 12.39 19.34
CA ASN A 428 1.23 11.23 19.74
C ASN A 428 1.88 10.39 20.83
N SER A 429 3.17 10.57 21.17
CA SER A 429 3.87 9.73 22.15
C SER A 429 3.57 10.09 23.60
N VAL A 430 2.92 11.23 23.85
CA VAL A 430 2.47 11.73 25.17
C VAL A 430 3.54 11.57 26.25
N THR A 431 4.77 11.99 25.94
CA THR A 431 5.88 12.04 26.90
C THR A 431 6.09 13.47 27.38
N PRO A 432 6.60 13.71 28.61
CA PRO A 432 6.94 15.05 29.08
C PRO A 432 7.94 15.78 28.16
N GLN A 433 8.80 15.02 27.47
CA GLN A 433 9.82 15.55 26.56
C GLN A 433 9.32 15.70 25.10
N SER A 434 8.10 15.26 24.78
CA SER A 434 7.58 15.23 23.41
C SER A 434 7.61 16.59 22.72
N GLY A 435 7.29 17.68 23.43
CA GLY A 435 7.35 19.04 22.92
C GLY A 435 8.76 19.46 22.52
N ILE A 436 9.76 19.21 23.37
CA ILE A 436 11.15 19.58 23.11
C ILE A 436 11.70 18.77 21.92
N ASN A 437 11.44 17.47 21.87
CA ASN A 437 11.89 16.62 20.76
C ASN A 437 11.24 17.06 19.43
N ALA A 438 9.95 17.37 19.43
CA ALA A 438 9.26 17.93 18.27
C ALA A 438 9.87 19.26 17.80
N ASP A 439 10.25 20.16 18.72
CA ASP A 439 10.88 21.44 18.40
C ASP A 439 12.29 21.25 17.78
N VAL A 440 13.06 20.28 18.28
CA VAL A 440 14.38 19.94 17.71
C VAL A 440 14.24 19.50 16.24
N ILE A 441 13.26 18.64 15.93
CA ILE A 441 13.00 18.20 14.56
C ILE A 441 12.49 19.34 13.68
N LEU A 442 11.64 20.23 14.20
CA LEU A 442 11.18 21.41 13.46
C LEU A 442 12.34 22.37 13.15
N ARG A 443 13.24 22.63 14.11
CA ARG A 443 14.44 23.44 13.89
C ARG A 443 15.37 22.81 12.88
N ARG A 444 15.54 21.49 12.93
CA ARG A 444 16.33 20.73 11.93
C ARG A 444 15.75 20.91 10.53
N MET A 445 14.43 20.80 10.38
CA MET A 445 13.72 21.04 9.12
C MET A 445 13.93 22.47 8.60
N ILE A 446 13.77 23.48 9.47
CA ILE A 446 14.00 24.90 9.12
C ILE A 446 15.46 25.12 8.69
N SER A 447 16.42 24.54 9.41
CA SER A 447 17.84 24.66 9.08
C SER A 447 18.14 24.11 7.69
N GLN A 448 17.59 22.93 7.35
CA GLN A 448 17.78 22.35 6.02
C GLN A 448 17.15 23.21 4.91
N TYR A 449 15.99 23.82 5.17
CA TYR A 449 15.38 24.75 4.23
C TYR A 449 16.23 26.00 4.01
N LEU A 450 16.80 26.56 5.09
CA LEU A 450 17.69 27.72 5.02
C LEU A 450 19.01 27.42 4.30
N LEU A 451 19.47 26.17 4.34
CA LEU A 451 20.62 25.68 3.55
C LEU A 451 20.31 25.51 2.05
N GLY A 452 19.07 25.78 1.62
CA GLY A 452 18.65 25.79 0.22
C GLY A 452 17.84 24.57 -0.22
N ASP A 453 17.45 23.68 0.71
CA ASP A 453 16.61 22.55 0.37
C ASP A 453 15.12 22.93 0.29
N THR A 454 14.62 23.11 -0.94
CA THR A 454 13.23 23.48 -1.17
C THR A 454 12.22 22.37 -0.85
N LYS A 455 12.64 21.10 -0.74
CA LYS A 455 11.72 19.97 -0.44
C LYS A 455 11.26 19.92 1.00
N CYS A 456 12.07 20.40 1.95
CA CYS A 456 11.76 20.43 3.37
C CYS A 456 11.18 21.78 3.83
N LYS A 457 10.56 22.54 2.91
CA LYS A 457 9.93 23.83 3.23
C LYS A 457 8.92 23.69 4.40
N PRO A 458 9.07 24.47 5.49
CA PRO A 458 8.11 24.51 6.60
C PRO A 458 6.71 24.89 6.14
N ASN A 459 5.69 24.26 6.71
CA ASN A 459 4.28 24.52 6.41
C ASN A 459 3.47 24.68 7.70
N ALA A 460 2.22 25.13 7.62
CA ALA A 460 1.38 25.27 8.82
C ALA A 460 1.18 23.94 9.57
N ILE A 461 1.26 22.80 8.88
CA ILE A 461 1.10 21.46 9.46
C ILE A 461 2.28 21.14 10.39
N SER A 462 3.52 21.43 10.01
CA SER A 462 4.71 21.16 10.85
C SER A 462 4.71 22.01 12.12
N PHE A 463 4.34 23.30 12.03
CA PHE A 463 4.18 24.16 13.20
C PHE A 463 3.03 23.71 14.10
N THR A 464 1.87 23.39 13.51
CA THR A 464 0.70 22.92 14.29
C THR A 464 0.99 21.59 14.98
N ALA A 465 1.72 20.68 14.33
CA ALA A 465 2.13 19.42 14.94
C ALA A 465 3.11 19.62 16.10
N ALA A 466 4.04 20.58 16.00
CA ALA A 466 4.95 20.92 17.10
C ALA A 466 4.20 21.55 18.30
N ILE A 467 3.25 22.46 18.04
CA ILE A 467 2.37 23.03 19.08
C ILE A 467 1.54 21.91 19.74
N LYS A 468 1.00 20.98 18.96
CA LYS A 468 0.28 19.82 19.47
C LYS A 468 1.18 18.97 20.39
N ALA A 469 2.45 18.79 20.04
CA ALA A 469 3.40 18.05 20.88
C ALA A 469 3.68 18.74 22.23
N HIS A 470 3.83 20.06 22.25
CA HIS A 470 3.94 20.81 23.51
C HIS A 470 2.67 20.74 24.35
N SER A 471 1.49 20.80 23.73
CA SER A 471 0.21 20.59 24.45
C SER A 471 0.10 19.17 25.02
N ALA A 472 0.53 18.15 24.26
CA ALA A 472 0.59 16.78 24.75
C ALA A 472 1.60 16.61 25.90
N ALA A 473 2.75 17.30 25.84
CA ALA A 473 3.74 17.32 26.91
C ALA A 473 3.18 17.92 28.21
N ILE A 474 2.45 19.05 28.12
CA ILE A 474 1.79 19.68 29.28
C ILE A 474 0.82 18.70 29.93
N ASN A 475 -0.02 18.03 29.13
CA ASN A 475 -0.96 17.03 29.63
C ASN A 475 -0.24 15.85 30.28
N ALA A 476 0.85 15.34 29.68
CA ALA A 476 1.64 14.25 30.23
C ALA A 476 2.30 14.64 31.57
N THR A 477 2.85 15.85 31.67
CA THR A 477 3.46 16.39 32.89
C THR A 477 2.42 16.55 34.00
N LEU A 478 1.23 17.07 33.67
CA LEU A 478 0.10 17.15 34.62
C LEU A 478 -0.32 15.76 35.13
N SER A 479 -0.49 14.78 34.24
CA SER A 479 -0.83 13.41 34.64
C SER A 479 0.23 12.79 35.55
N SER A 480 1.52 12.97 35.23
CA SER A 480 2.61 12.45 36.06
C SER A 480 2.67 13.08 37.46
N SER A 481 2.23 14.34 37.60
CA SER A 481 2.17 15.00 38.89
C SER A 481 1.06 14.45 39.80
N LEU A 482 -0.10 14.11 39.21
CA LEU A 482 -1.23 13.51 39.94
C LEU A 482 -0.89 12.11 40.48
N GLU A 483 -0.09 11.33 39.75
CA GLU A 483 0.37 10.00 40.21
C GLU A 483 1.38 10.09 41.37
N SER A 484 2.19 11.15 41.43
CA SER A 484 3.18 11.33 42.50
C SER A 484 2.59 11.76 43.84
N ASP A 485 1.45 12.47 43.84
CA ASP A 485 0.79 12.95 45.05
C ASP A 485 0.25 11.81 45.94
N GLU A 486 0.01 10.61 45.39
CA GLU A 486 -0.37 9.41 46.15
C GLU A 486 0.80 8.77 46.92
N SER A 487 2.06 9.13 46.60
CA SER A 487 3.26 8.46 47.11
C SER A 487 4.02 9.22 48.23
N GLY A 488 3.60 10.43 48.59
CA GLY A 488 3.94 11.06 49.88
C GLY A 488 5.38 11.59 50.09
N GLU A 489 6.19 11.81 49.05
CA GLU A 489 7.55 12.40 49.19
C GLU A 489 7.70 13.79 48.54
N ASN A 490 8.34 14.73 49.27
CA ASN A 490 8.87 16.05 48.85
C ASN A 490 8.05 16.90 47.84
N ILE A 491 6.88 17.35 48.30
CA ILE A 491 5.85 18.04 47.50
C ILE A 491 6.26 19.45 46.98
N THR A 492 7.10 20.20 47.69
CA THR A 492 7.29 21.64 47.41
C THR A 492 8.28 21.96 46.28
N THR A 493 9.41 21.26 46.20
CA THR A 493 10.41 21.48 45.13
C THR A 493 9.95 20.88 43.80
N GLN A 494 9.30 19.72 43.84
CA GLN A 494 8.79 19.01 42.66
C GLN A 494 7.64 19.76 41.99
N SER A 495 6.73 20.35 42.78
CA SER A 495 5.65 21.21 42.27
C SER A 495 6.17 22.43 41.52
N SER A 496 7.27 23.04 41.98
CA SER A 496 7.87 24.21 41.32
C SER A 496 8.48 23.88 39.95
N HIS A 497 9.16 22.74 39.83
CA HIS A 497 9.77 22.28 38.58
C HIS A 497 8.71 21.88 37.53
N VAL A 498 7.65 21.17 37.97
CA VAL A 498 6.51 20.81 37.11
C VAL A 498 5.84 22.06 36.55
N LYS A 499 5.60 23.06 37.40
CA LYS A 499 5.02 24.34 36.97
C LYS A 499 5.92 25.06 35.96
N GLN A 500 7.23 25.11 36.20
CA GLN A 500 8.18 25.72 35.28
C GLN A 500 8.21 25.01 33.91
N GLN A 501 8.09 23.68 33.87
CA GLN A 501 8.02 22.93 32.60
C GLN A 501 6.74 23.22 31.80
N ILE A 502 5.61 23.37 32.48
CA ILE A 502 4.33 23.73 31.86
C ILE A 502 4.40 25.15 31.29
N GLU A 503 4.87 26.12 32.09
CA GLU A 503 5.04 27.51 31.68
C GLU A 503 6.00 27.63 30.47
N ALA A 504 7.13 26.92 30.49
CA ALA A 504 8.08 26.91 29.38
C ALA A 504 7.48 26.32 28.09
N SER A 505 6.71 25.23 28.19
CA SER A 505 6.04 24.62 27.05
C SER A 505 4.93 25.50 26.48
N ALA A 506 4.18 26.19 27.34
CA ALA A 506 3.11 27.10 26.93
C ALA A 506 3.65 28.37 26.26
N SER A 507 4.71 28.96 26.83
CA SER A 507 5.43 30.08 26.19
C SER A 507 5.99 29.68 24.83
N ARG A 508 6.52 28.46 24.69
CA ARG A 508 6.99 27.95 23.39
C ARG A 508 5.87 27.78 22.36
N CYS A 509 4.67 27.35 22.79
CA CYS A 509 3.49 27.30 21.91
C CYS A 509 3.14 28.69 21.36
N GLU A 510 3.19 29.73 22.20
CA GLU A 510 2.95 31.12 21.78
C GLU A 510 4.01 31.56 20.76
N ASP A 511 5.29 31.34 21.04
CA ASP A 511 6.40 31.68 20.13
C ASP A 511 6.21 31.02 18.75
N LEU A 512 5.88 29.73 18.71
CA LEU A 512 5.70 28.99 17.46
C LEU A 512 4.53 29.54 16.63
N LEU A 513 3.44 29.95 17.29
CA LEU A 513 2.31 30.59 16.61
C LEU A 513 2.68 31.97 16.07
N GLN A 514 3.39 32.79 16.85
CA GLN A 514 3.86 34.09 16.40
C GLN A 514 4.81 33.94 15.20
N GLN A 515 5.76 32.99 15.26
CA GLN A 515 6.65 32.67 14.14
C GLN A 515 5.86 32.28 12.89
N LEU A 516 4.84 31.42 13.02
CA LEU A 516 3.98 31.04 11.90
C LEU A 516 3.25 32.25 11.29
N CYS A 517 2.69 33.13 12.12
CA CYS A 517 2.00 34.34 11.66
C CYS A 517 2.96 35.32 10.95
N LEU A 518 4.16 35.50 11.49
CA LEU A 518 5.20 36.34 10.85
C LEU A 518 5.63 35.78 9.49
N LEU A 519 5.82 34.46 9.40
CA LEU A 519 6.13 33.79 8.13
C LEU A 519 5.00 33.94 7.12
N TYR A 520 3.74 33.94 7.56
CA TYR A 520 2.57 34.16 6.71
C TYR A 520 2.46 35.62 6.22
N ARG A 521 2.77 36.61 7.07
CA ARG A 521 2.76 38.05 6.72
C ARG A 521 3.86 38.46 5.73
N SER A 522 4.92 37.66 5.58
CA SER A 522 6.09 38.02 4.77
C SER A 522 5.78 38.00 3.25
N PRO A 523 6.12 39.06 2.48
CA PRO A 523 5.80 39.15 1.07
C PRO A 523 6.56 38.08 0.26
N GLY A 524 5.81 37.29 -0.53
CA GLY A 524 6.34 36.19 -1.34
C GLY A 524 6.18 34.79 -0.73
N ASN A 525 5.64 34.68 0.49
CA ASN A 525 5.35 33.38 1.10
C ASN A 525 3.98 32.82 0.69
N ASP A 526 3.89 31.49 0.77
CA ASP A 526 2.82 30.69 0.19
C ASP A 526 1.60 30.58 1.13
N ARG A 527 0.38 30.42 0.57
CA ARG A 527 -0.89 30.28 1.32
C ARG A 527 -0.88 29.07 2.28
N THR A 528 0.07 28.16 2.10
CA THR A 528 0.30 26.94 2.90
C THR A 528 0.79 27.21 4.33
N LEU A 529 1.19 28.45 4.65
CA LEU A 529 1.59 28.89 5.98
C LEU A 529 0.46 29.53 6.80
N LYS A 530 -0.75 29.63 6.24
CA LYS A 530 -1.89 30.24 6.94
C LYS A 530 -2.18 29.46 8.24
N PRO A 531 -2.14 30.10 9.42
CA PRO A 531 -2.56 29.47 10.67
C PRO A 531 -4.02 29.01 10.60
N THR A 532 -4.30 27.82 11.13
CA THR A 532 -5.67 27.30 11.19
C THR A 532 -6.33 27.67 12.51
N SER A 533 -7.67 27.73 12.55
CA SER A 533 -8.39 27.93 13.82
C SER A 533 -7.98 26.92 14.88
N VAL A 534 -7.70 25.66 14.50
CA VAL A 534 -7.23 24.61 15.42
C VAL A 534 -5.88 24.96 16.03
N THR A 535 -4.98 25.56 15.26
CA THR A 535 -3.67 26.02 15.74
C THR A 535 -3.83 27.04 16.87
N PHE A 536 -4.76 28.00 16.73
CA PHE A 536 -5.07 28.97 17.79
C PHE A 536 -5.68 28.32 19.03
N GLU A 537 -6.65 27.41 18.86
CA GLU A 537 -7.27 26.71 20.00
C GLU A 537 -6.26 25.90 20.82
N LEU A 538 -5.30 25.22 20.16
CA LEU A 538 -4.25 24.46 20.85
C LEU A 538 -3.35 25.36 21.72
N VAL A 539 -2.98 26.55 21.21
CA VAL A 539 -2.15 27.51 21.97
C VAL A 539 -2.93 28.12 23.13
N LEU A 540 -4.19 28.51 22.89
CA LEU A 540 -5.07 29.03 23.95
C LEU A 540 -5.27 28.00 25.07
N GLY A 541 -5.46 26.72 24.72
CA GLY A 541 -5.54 25.62 25.67
C GLY A 541 -4.25 25.47 26.49
N ALA A 542 -3.08 25.47 25.83
CA ALA A 542 -1.78 25.36 26.51
C ALA A 542 -1.51 26.53 27.48
N LEU A 543 -1.81 27.78 27.08
CA LEU A 543 -1.64 28.96 27.92
C LEU A 543 -2.63 28.99 29.09
N ALA A 544 -3.87 28.56 28.88
CA ALA A 544 -4.86 28.43 29.94
C ALA A 544 -4.44 27.39 30.98
N GLN A 545 -3.87 26.26 30.55
CA GLN A 545 -3.31 25.23 31.44
C GLN A 545 -2.10 25.73 32.24
N ALA A 546 -1.29 26.63 31.67
CA ALA A 546 -0.19 27.29 32.38
C ALA A 546 -0.64 28.44 33.30
N GLY A 547 -1.88 28.91 33.19
CA GLY A 547 -2.40 30.05 33.95
C GLY A 547 -1.97 31.43 33.42
N ASP A 548 -1.42 31.50 32.20
CA ASP A 548 -1.01 32.77 31.58
C ASP A 548 -2.20 33.49 30.92
N LYS A 549 -2.89 34.34 31.69
CA LYS A 549 -4.03 35.12 31.22
C LYS A 549 -3.64 36.19 30.21
N ASP A 550 -2.45 36.75 30.33
CA ASP A 550 -1.97 37.83 29.46
C ASP A 550 -1.62 37.26 28.08
N GLY A 551 -0.99 36.08 28.02
CA GLY A 551 -0.74 35.35 26.78
C GLY A 551 -2.02 34.95 26.05
N VAL A 552 -3.04 34.51 26.78
CA VAL A 552 -4.35 34.18 26.20
C VAL A 552 -4.95 35.39 25.48
N GLU A 553 -4.88 36.58 26.07
CA GLU A 553 -5.43 37.79 25.45
C GLU A 553 -4.63 38.24 24.22
N ARG A 554 -3.29 38.16 24.27
CA ARG A 554 -2.43 38.40 23.10
C ARG A 554 -2.78 37.49 21.92
N VAL A 555 -2.97 36.20 22.18
CA VAL A 555 -3.29 35.21 21.14
C VAL A 555 -4.70 35.43 20.59
N ARG A 556 -5.68 35.82 21.41
CA ARG A 556 -7.01 36.21 20.92
C ARG A 556 -6.94 37.41 19.99
N GLN A 557 -6.21 38.46 20.38
CA GLN A 557 -6.01 39.63 19.54
C GLN A 557 -5.35 39.25 18.20
N LEU A 558 -4.30 38.42 18.23
CA LEU A 558 -3.65 37.91 17.03
C LEU A 558 -4.62 37.12 16.13
N ARG A 559 -5.53 36.33 16.71
CA ARG A 559 -6.58 35.62 15.95
C ARG A 559 -7.54 36.57 15.25
N TYR A 560 -7.95 37.66 15.91
CA TYR A 560 -8.82 38.68 15.30
C TYR A 560 -8.15 39.35 14.09
N GLU A 561 -6.84 39.60 14.17
CA GLU A 561 -6.07 40.19 13.06
C GLU A 561 -5.93 39.25 11.86
N GLU A 562 -5.67 37.95 12.11
CA GLU A 562 -5.33 36.98 11.05
C GLU A 562 -6.55 36.26 10.43
N LEU A 563 -7.65 36.13 11.18
CA LEU A 563 -8.86 35.39 10.76
C LEU A 563 -10.16 36.19 11.00
N PRO A 564 -10.35 37.36 10.35
CA PRO A 564 -11.52 38.22 10.59
C PRO A 564 -12.87 37.59 10.19
N ASN A 565 -12.88 36.60 9.30
CA ASN A 565 -14.11 35.98 8.78
C ASN A 565 -14.57 34.70 9.53
N ASP A 566 -13.72 34.10 10.39
CA ASP A 566 -14.06 32.85 11.12
C ASP A 566 -14.95 33.09 12.35
N LEU A 567 -15.27 34.35 12.65
CA LEU A 567 -16.15 34.75 13.75
C LEU A 567 -17.64 34.75 13.38
N SER A 568 -17.96 34.42 12.12
CA SER A 568 -19.35 34.24 11.66
C SER A 568 -19.83 32.80 11.87
N GLY A 569 -19.98 32.40 13.13
CA GLY A 569 -20.77 31.23 13.51
C GLY A 569 -19.97 30.05 14.06
N ARG A 570 -19.84 30.01 15.39
CA ARG A 570 -20.24 28.87 16.21
C ARG A 570 -20.52 29.32 17.63
#